data_AF-A0A6L2J5V2-F1
#
_entry.id   AF-A0A6L2J5V2-F1
#
_cell.length_a   1.000
_cell.length_b   1.000
_cell.length_c   1.000
_cell.angle_alpha   90.00
_cell.angle_beta   90.00
_cell.angle_gamma   90.00
#
_symmetry.space_group_name_H-M   'P 1'
#
loop_
_entity.id
_entity.type
_entity.pdbx_description
1 polymer ?
#
loop_
_entity_poly.entity_id
_entity_poly.type
_entity_poly.pdbx_seq_one_letter_code
_entity_poly.pdbx_strand_id
1 'polypeptide(L)'
;MESSFHRNVRGGIEQHTLKELTSMLETVSLSNSSDRWICDLTSDGVFRVKEVRNCIDDIFLPSQVIDTRWVRFVPIKVNMFIWRARQDCLPTRVNLVRRGINVDSCVCPICSTGEDEINHILFRCDLAQQVLRRICRWWELDPSDWNTFQKWYAWFSSIRFSSKSKSLLEGTFFVVWWNIWRIRNRIIF
;
A
#
# COMPACT_ATOMS: atom_id res chain seq x y z
N MET A 1 19.79 65.28 -29.99
CA MET A 1 18.77 64.48 -30.69
C MET A 1 19.12 63.02 -30.47
N GLU A 2 18.53 62.38 -29.46
CA GLU A 2 18.64 60.93 -29.29
C GLU A 2 17.44 60.29 -29.98
N SER A 3 17.63 59.86 -31.22
CA SER A 3 16.64 59.07 -31.94
C SER A 3 16.71 57.63 -31.44
N SER A 4 15.80 57.27 -30.54
CA SER A 4 15.56 55.89 -30.11
C SER A 4 14.87 55.10 -31.22
N PHE A 5 15.40 53.93 -31.57
CA PHE A 5 14.83 53.00 -32.57
C PHE A 5 13.71 52.11 -31.99
N HIS A 6 13.27 52.34 -30.75
CA HIS A 6 12.20 51.56 -30.15
C HIS A 6 10.85 51.92 -30.78
N ARG A 7 10.15 50.91 -31.32
CA ARG A 7 8.74 51.06 -31.71
C ARG A 7 7.92 51.24 -30.42
N ASN A 8 7.09 52.29 -30.37
CA ASN A 8 6.14 52.44 -29.28
C ASN A 8 5.17 51.26 -29.28
N VAL A 9 4.90 50.72 -28.09
CA VAL A 9 3.93 49.64 -27.86
C VAL A 9 2.62 50.03 -28.51
N ARG A 10 2.15 49.21 -29.46
CA ARG A 10 0.86 49.45 -30.10
C ARG A 10 -0.21 49.00 -29.10
N GLY A 11 -1.24 49.82 -28.92
CA GLY A 11 -2.32 49.50 -27.98
C GLY A 11 -2.96 48.13 -28.24
N GLY A 12 -3.77 47.65 -27.28
CA GLY A 12 -4.38 46.32 -27.36
C GLY A 12 -3.56 45.27 -26.60
N ILE A 13 -3.33 44.10 -27.21
CA ILE A 13 -2.72 42.93 -26.55
C ILE A 13 -1.30 43.24 -26.06
N GLU A 14 -0.48 43.90 -26.87
CA GLU A 14 0.91 44.22 -26.51
C GLU A 14 0.99 45.12 -25.26
N GLN A 15 0.09 46.10 -25.16
CA GLN A 15 -0.01 46.97 -23.99
C GLN A 15 -0.54 46.24 -22.75
N HIS A 16 -1.45 45.27 -22.93
CA HIS A 16 -1.93 44.44 -21.83
C HIS A 16 -0.83 43.53 -21.29
N THR A 17 -0.12 42.81 -22.17
CA THR A 17 0.98 41.91 -21.78
C THR A 17 2.12 42.68 -21.14
N LEU A 18 2.44 43.89 -21.63
CA LEU A 18 3.44 44.73 -20.98
C LEU A 18 3.01 45.12 -19.56
N LYS A 19 1.75 45.51 -19.35
CA LYS A 19 1.24 45.83 -18.00
C LYS A 19 1.29 44.63 -17.06
N GLU A 20 0.92 43.45 -17.53
CA GLU A 20 1.03 42.21 -16.73
C GLU A 20 2.47 41.90 -16.36
N LEU A 21 3.39 41.99 -17.33
CA LEU A 21 4.81 41.79 -17.08
C LEU A 21 5.37 42.81 -16.08
N THR A 22 5.03 44.09 -16.23
CA THR A 22 5.46 45.14 -15.30
C THR A 22 4.91 44.87 -13.90
N SER A 23 3.64 44.48 -13.77
CA SER A 23 3.03 44.14 -12.48
C SER A 23 3.70 42.92 -11.82
N MET A 24 4.07 41.90 -12.60
CA MET A 24 4.85 40.77 -12.08
C MET A 24 6.24 41.21 -11.58
N LEU A 25 6.91 42.07 -12.35
CA LEU A 25 8.25 42.58 -12.04
C LEU A 25 8.28 43.57 -10.87
N GLU A 26 7.20 44.31 -10.61
CA GLU A 26 7.09 45.23 -9.46
C GLU A 26 7.36 44.53 -8.12
N THR A 27 7.07 43.22 -8.05
CA THR A 27 7.29 42.41 -6.84
C THR A 27 8.69 41.80 -6.75
N VAL A 28 9.51 41.93 -7.80
CA VAL A 28 10.83 41.30 -7.89
C VAL A 28 11.90 42.30 -7.45
N SER A 29 12.57 42.02 -6.33
CA SER A 29 13.76 42.73 -5.91
C SER A 29 15.01 41.97 -6.36
N LEU A 30 15.77 42.57 -7.28
CA LEU A 30 17.06 42.03 -7.68
C LEU A 30 18.13 42.44 -6.66
N SER A 31 19.09 41.54 -6.43
CA SER A 31 20.26 41.82 -5.61
C SER A 31 21.52 41.41 -6.37
N ASN A 32 22.66 42.00 -6.01
CA ASN A 32 23.96 41.64 -6.61
C ASN A 32 24.52 40.30 -6.09
N SER A 33 23.73 39.47 -5.40
CA SER A 33 24.16 38.13 -4.99
C SER A 33 24.11 37.18 -6.17
N SER A 34 24.98 36.16 -6.17
CA SER A 34 24.89 35.06 -7.13
C SER A 34 23.55 34.35 -7.06
N ASP A 35 23.06 33.88 -8.20
CA ASP A 35 21.85 33.07 -8.28
C ASP A 35 21.99 31.78 -7.45
N ARG A 36 20.87 31.37 -6.84
CA ARG A 36 20.80 30.14 -6.07
C ARG A 36 19.50 29.39 -6.36
N TRP A 37 19.60 28.07 -6.38
CA TRP A 37 18.43 27.19 -6.43
C TRP A 37 17.77 27.18 -5.05
N ILE A 38 16.45 27.42 -5.03
CA ILE A 38 15.62 27.32 -3.83
C ILE A 38 14.67 26.14 -4.03
N CYS A 39 14.56 25.31 -3.01
CA CYS A 39 13.65 24.18 -2.97
C CYS A 39 12.45 24.54 -2.09
N ASP A 40 11.28 24.74 -2.68
CA ASP A 40 10.05 25.11 -1.95
C ASP A 40 9.50 23.98 -1.06
N LEU A 41 10.11 22.79 -1.13
CA LEU A 41 9.78 21.64 -0.28
C LEU A 41 10.32 21.78 1.15
N THR A 42 11.23 22.72 1.41
CA THR A 42 11.81 22.91 2.74
C THR A 42 11.68 24.35 3.21
N SER A 43 11.49 24.55 4.51
CA SER A 43 11.34 25.90 5.11
C SER A 43 12.61 26.76 5.01
N ASP A 44 13.77 26.13 4.84
CA ASP A 44 15.06 26.78 4.66
C ASP A 44 15.49 26.91 3.18
N GLY A 45 14.67 26.44 2.23
CA GLY A 45 14.94 26.50 0.81
C GLY A 45 16.06 25.57 0.31
N VAL A 46 16.62 24.72 1.17
CA VAL A 46 17.72 23.81 0.84
C VAL A 46 17.20 22.49 0.28
N PHE A 47 17.65 22.14 -0.92
CA PHE A 47 17.34 20.85 -1.53
C PHE A 47 17.84 19.67 -0.67
N ARG A 48 16.93 18.74 -0.35
CA ARG A 48 17.25 17.50 0.34
C ARG A 48 16.52 16.35 -0.33
N VAL A 49 17.28 15.32 -0.72
CA VAL A 49 16.73 14.09 -1.32
C VAL A 49 15.65 13.45 -0.43
N LYS A 50 15.83 13.50 0.90
CA LYS A 50 14.84 13.02 1.87
C LYS A 50 13.46 13.67 1.69
N GLU A 51 13.43 14.99 1.55
CA GLU A 51 12.17 15.76 1.49
C GLU A 51 11.47 15.56 0.15
N VAL A 52 12.24 15.50 -0.95
CA VAL A 52 11.73 15.07 -2.26
C VAL A 52 11.15 13.65 -2.19
N ARG A 53 11.86 12.73 -1.53
CA ARG A 53 11.40 11.34 -1.40
C ARG A 53 10.12 11.25 -0.59
N ASN A 54 10.02 11.96 0.53
CA ASN A 54 8.79 12.04 1.34
C ASN A 54 7.62 12.56 0.49
N CYS A 55 7.80 13.65 -0.26
CA CYS A 55 6.76 14.19 -1.13
C CYS A 55 6.30 13.17 -2.19
N ILE A 56 7.25 12.49 -2.85
CA ILE A 56 6.94 11.40 -3.79
C ILE A 56 6.19 10.29 -3.07
N ASP A 57 6.66 9.85 -1.90
CA ASP A 57 6.04 8.78 -1.14
C ASP A 57 4.61 9.16 -0.71
N ASP A 58 4.36 10.40 -0.30
CA ASP A 58 3.02 10.89 0.06
C ASP A 58 2.07 10.94 -1.14
N ILE A 59 2.59 11.18 -2.35
CA ILE A 59 1.80 11.18 -3.60
C ILE A 59 1.48 9.75 -4.06
N PHE A 60 2.47 8.85 -4.00
CA PHE A 60 2.40 7.57 -4.69
C PHE A 60 2.17 6.37 -3.77
N LEU A 61 2.59 6.43 -2.52
CA LEU A 61 2.38 5.35 -1.56
C LEU A 61 1.05 5.60 -0.83
N PRO A 62 0.05 4.73 -1.00
CA PRO A 62 -1.15 4.83 -0.18
C PRO A 62 -0.74 4.71 1.28
N SER A 63 -1.23 5.61 2.13
CA SER A 63 -1.08 5.49 3.57
C SER A 63 -1.70 4.15 3.99
N GLN A 64 -0.86 3.16 4.27
CA GLN A 64 -1.35 1.88 4.74
C GLN A 64 -1.85 2.06 6.17
N VAL A 65 -3.16 1.90 6.35
CA VAL A 65 -3.84 2.03 7.66
C VAL A 65 -3.33 0.99 8.67
N ILE A 66 -2.63 -0.05 8.21
CA ILE A 66 -2.20 -1.18 9.05
C ILE A 66 -0.71 -1.40 8.88
N ASP A 67 0.05 -1.18 9.96
CA ASP A 67 1.46 -1.50 10.02
C ASP A 67 1.75 -2.96 9.67
N THR A 68 2.85 -3.17 8.94
CA THR A 68 3.33 -4.52 8.65
C THR A 68 3.81 -5.20 9.93
N ARG A 69 3.13 -6.29 10.33
CA ARG A 69 3.45 -7.06 11.53
C ARG A 69 4.33 -8.26 11.19
N TRP A 70 5.53 -8.29 11.74
CA TRP A 70 6.46 -9.40 11.60
C TRP A 70 6.49 -10.27 12.86
N VAL A 71 6.22 -11.57 12.72
CA VAL A 71 6.33 -12.50 13.83
C VAL A 71 7.73 -13.11 13.85
N ARG A 72 8.47 -12.93 14.95
CA ARG A 72 9.86 -13.42 15.08
C ARG A 72 9.97 -14.95 15.13
N PHE A 73 8.89 -15.63 15.49
CA PHE A 73 8.84 -17.09 15.65
C PHE A 73 8.58 -17.86 14.35
N VAL A 74 8.40 -17.17 13.21
CA VAL A 74 8.16 -17.82 11.91
C VAL A 74 9.28 -17.48 10.92
N PRO A 75 9.57 -18.38 9.96
CA PRO A 75 10.53 -18.08 8.90
C PRO A 75 10.16 -16.82 8.12
N ILE A 76 11.15 -16.04 7.69
CA ILE A 76 10.95 -14.78 6.95
C ILE A 76 10.05 -14.96 5.71
N LYS A 77 10.14 -16.11 5.03
CA LYS A 77 9.28 -16.43 3.87
C LYS A 77 7.78 -16.49 4.20
N VAL A 78 7.41 -16.97 5.40
CA VAL A 78 6.01 -17.04 5.85
C VAL A 78 5.50 -15.64 6.12
N ASN A 79 6.32 -14.86 6.80
CA ASN A 79 6.13 -13.44 7.06
C ASN A 79 5.91 -12.66 5.74
N MET A 80 6.78 -12.86 4.74
CA MET A 80 6.65 -12.24 3.40
C MET A 80 5.37 -12.66 2.69
N PHE A 81 4.98 -13.92 2.82
CA PHE A 81 3.72 -14.43 2.29
C PHE A 81 2.51 -13.70 2.91
N ILE A 82 2.48 -13.55 4.24
CA ILE A 82 1.37 -12.86 4.92
C ILE A 82 1.30 -11.39 4.51
N TRP A 83 2.44 -10.71 4.40
CA TRP A 83 2.47 -9.34 3.90
C TRP A 83 1.84 -9.25 2.50
N ARG A 84 2.23 -10.12 1.56
CA ARG A 84 1.63 -10.17 0.22
C ARG A 84 0.14 -10.53 0.24
N ALA A 85 -0.26 -11.43 1.14
CA ALA A 85 -1.65 -11.87 1.27
C ALA A 85 -2.56 -10.73 1.74
N ARG A 86 -2.11 -9.94 2.72
CA ARG A 86 -2.86 -8.78 3.24
C ARG A 86 -3.04 -7.68 2.21
N GLN A 87 -2.10 -7.55 1.28
CA GLN A 87 -2.14 -6.58 0.17
C GLN A 87 -2.86 -7.12 -1.08
N ASP A 88 -3.49 -8.30 -0.99
CA ASP A 88 -4.10 -8.98 -2.13
C ASP A 88 -3.18 -9.09 -3.36
N CYS A 89 -1.88 -9.28 -3.10
CA CYS A 89 -0.83 -9.31 -4.13
C CYS A 89 -0.40 -10.72 -4.53
N LEU A 90 -1.06 -11.75 -3.99
CA LEU A 90 -0.79 -13.14 -4.34
C LEU A 90 -1.47 -13.53 -5.66
N PRO A 91 -0.90 -14.47 -6.43
CA PRO A 91 -1.42 -14.93 -7.72
C PRO A 91 -2.61 -15.88 -7.54
N THR A 92 -3.69 -15.38 -6.93
CA THR A 92 -5.00 -16.03 -6.93
C THR A 92 -5.62 -15.89 -8.32
N ARG A 93 -6.51 -16.80 -8.73
CA ARG A 93 -7.14 -16.74 -10.07
C ARG A 93 -7.92 -15.43 -10.25
N VAL A 94 -8.60 -14.96 -9.20
CA VAL A 94 -9.26 -13.64 -9.21
C VAL A 94 -8.25 -12.51 -9.47
N ASN A 95 -7.07 -12.53 -8.84
CA ASN A 95 -6.05 -11.51 -9.08
C ASN A 95 -5.38 -11.63 -10.45
N LEU A 96 -5.27 -12.83 -11.01
CA LEU A 96 -4.78 -13.03 -12.37
C LEU A 96 -5.75 -12.43 -13.39
N VAL A 97 -7.06 -12.69 -13.24
CA VAL A 97 -8.10 -12.09 -14.10
C VAL A 97 -8.10 -10.57 -13.99
N ARG A 98 -8.00 -10.00 -12.78
CA ARG A 98 -7.87 -8.55 -12.58
C ARG A 98 -6.65 -7.94 -13.29
N ARG A 99 -5.61 -8.72 -13.55
CA ARG A 99 -4.40 -8.31 -14.29
C ARG A 99 -4.49 -8.60 -15.80
N GLY A 100 -5.66 -9.01 -16.30
CA GLY A 100 -5.88 -9.31 -17.72
C GLY A 100 -5.33 -10.66 -18.16
N ILE A 101 -4.96 -11.55 -17.23
CA ILE A 101 -4.54 -12.92 -17.56
C ILE A 101 -5.79 -13.77 -17.69
N ASN A 102 -5.96 -14.44 -18.83
CA ASN A 102 -7.09 -15.34 -19.06
C ASN A 102 -6.96 -16.60 -18.19
N VAL A 103 -8.03 -16.95 -17.47
CA VAL A 103 -8.11 -18.12 -16.59
C VAL A 103 -9.46 -18.78 -16.83
N ASP A 104 -9.47 -20.09 -17.09
CA ASP A 104 -10.69 -20.84 -17.46
C ASP A 104 -11.80 -20.78 -16.40
N SER A 105 -11.42 -20.73 -15.12
CA SER A 105 -12.35 -20.65 -13.99
C SER A 105 -11.71 -19.97 -12.79
N CYS A 106 -12.46 -19.07 -12.15
CA CYS A 106 -12.08 -18.45 -10.88
C CYS A 106 -12.47 -19.27 -9.66
N VAL A 107 -13.02 -20.48 -9.82
CA VAL A 107 -13.46 -21.31 -8.68
C VAL A 107 -12.25 -21.80 -7.87
N CYS A 108 -12.42 -21.81 -6.55
CA CYS A 108 -11.46 -22.30 -5.57
C CYS A 108 -11.12 -23.77 -5.84
N PRO A 109 -9.85 -24.12 -6.09
CA PRO A 109 -9.46 -25.49 -6.42
C PRO A 109 -9.54 -26.45 -5.22
N ILE A 110 -9.68 -25.93 -3.99
CA ILE A 110 -9.75 -26.76 -2.78
C ILE A 110 -11.18 -27.24 -2.54
N CYS A 111 -12.16 -26.33 -2.50
CA CYS A 111 -13.53 -26.65 -2.10
C CYS A 111 -14.55 -26.59 -3.23
N SER A 112 -14.19 -26.06 -4.40
CA SER A 112 -15.08 -25.96 -5.57
C SER A 112 -16.36 -25.12 -5.37
N THR A 113 -16.48 -24.34 -4.30
CA THR A 113 -17.71 -23.59 -3.94
C THR A 113 -17.56 -22.07 -3.99
N GLY A 114 -16.40 -21.52 -3.61
CA GLY A 114 -16.14 -20.07 -3.65
C GLY A 114 -15.14 -19.68 -4.72
N GLU A 115 -14.88 -18.38 -4.86
CA GLU A 115 -13.81 -17.89 -5.72
C GLU A 115 -12.42 -18.16 -5.11
N ASP A 116 -11.44 -18.49 -5.95
CA ASP A 116 -10.03 -18.51 -5.62
C ASP A 116 -9.53 -17.07 -5.45
N GLU A 117 -9.90 -16.48 -4.31
CA GLU A 117 -9.47 -15.20 -3.78
C GLU A 117 -8.93 -15.36 -2.36
N ILE A 118 -8.07 -14.44 -1.92
CA ILE A 118 -7.21 -14.70 -0.76
C ILE A 118 -7.99 -14.87 0.54
N ASN A 119 -9.07 -14.12 0.76
CA ASN A 119 -9.84 -14.26 2.00
C ASN A 119 -10.62 -15.58 2.03
N HIS A 120 -11.10 -16.04 0.88
CA HIS A 120 -11.78 -17.31 0.74
C HIS A 120 -10.80 -18.43 1.01
N ILE A 121 -9.66 -18.47 0.32
CA ILE A 121 -8.65 -19.51 0.49
C ILE A 121 -8.21 -19.62 1.95
N LEU A 122 -8.01 -18.49 2.65
CA LEU A 122 -7.44 -18.47 3.99
C LEU A 122 -8.45 -18.50 5.14
N PHE A 123 -9.72 -18.13 4.90
CA PHE A 123 -10.72 -18.02 5.96
C PHE A 123 -12.04 -18.72 5.65
N ARG A 124 -12.55 -18.62 4.41
CA ARG A 124 -13.92 -19.06 4.07
C ARG A 124 -14.00 -20.44 3.44
N CYS A 125 -12.90 -20.95 2.89
CA CYS A 125 -12.81 -22.28 2.31
C CYS A 125 -13.10 -23.34 3.37
N ASP A 126 -13.84 -24.39 3.01
CA ASP A 126 -14.24 -25.46 3.96
C ASP A 126 -13.03 -26.10 4.65
N LEU A 127 -11.92 -26.29 3.92
CA LEU A 127 -10.66 -26.78 4.50
C LEU A 127 -10.10 -25.78 5.52
N ALA A 128 -10.05 -24.49 5.15
CA ALA A 128 -9.52 -23.45 6.01
C ALA A 128 -10.33 -23.34 7.31
N GLN A 129 -11.66 -23.31 7.22
CA GLN A 129 -12.54 -23.28 8.39
C GLN A 129 -12.32 -24.47 9.31
N GLN A 130 -12.21 -25.68 8.77
CA GLN A 130 -11.95 -26.89 9.57
C GLN A 130 -10.61 -26.83 10.30
N VAL A 131 -9.53 -26.43 9.61
CA VAL A 131 -8.20 -26.32 10.21
C VAL A 131 -8.18 -25.25 11.28
N LEU A 132 -8.75 -24.08 11.00
CA LEU A 132 -8.72 -22.96 11.94
C LEU A 132 -9.59 -23.22 13.17
N ARG A 133 -10.72 -23.93 13.05
CA ARG A 133 -11.49 -24.41 14.22
C ARG A 133 -10.66 -25.33 15.12
N ARG A 134 -9.84 -26.22 14.53
CA ARG A 134 -8.92 -27.07 15.30
C ARG A 134 -7.84 -26.26 16.00
N ILE A 135 -7.32 -25.22 15.36
CA ILE A 135 -6.35 -24.29 15.97
C ILE A 135 -6.99 -23.52 17.13
N CYS A 136 -8.19 -22.95 16.95
CA CYS A 136 -8.90 -22.28 18.05
C CYS A 136 -9.11 -23.24 19.22
N ARG A 137 -9.57 -24.47 18.96
CA ARG A 137 -9.73 -25.49 20.01
C ARG A 137 -8.41 -25.83 20.71
N TRP A 138 -7.30 -25.94 19.98
CA TRP A 138 -5.99 -26.23 20.56
C TRP A 138 -5.50 -25.11 21.50
N TRP A 139 -5.93 -23.87 21.24
CA TRP A 139 -5.61 -22.71 22.06
C TRP A 139 -6.70 -22.33 23.07
N GLU A 140 -7.71 -23.19 23.26
CA GLU A 140 -8.85 -22.94 24.17
C GLU A 140 -9.58 -21.63 23.84
N LEU A 141 -9.72 -21.32 22.55
CA LEU A 141 -10.40 -20.14 22.04
C LEU A 141 -11.75 -20.51 21.42
N ASP A 142 -12.74 -19.65 21.66
CA ASP A 142 -14.03 -19.77 21.00
C ASP A 142 -13.90 -19.51 19.49
N PRO A 143 -14.42 -20.42 18.63
CA PRO A 143 -14.47 -20.20 17.20
C PRO A 143 -15.21 -18.89 16.90
N SER A 144 -14.52 -17.96 16.24
CA SER A 144 -15.09 -16.69 15.79
C SER A 144 -15.27 -16.72 14.28
N ASP A 145 -16.34 -16.11 13.79
CA ASP A 145 -16.63 -16.02 12.35
C ASP A 145 -15.89 -14.85 11.72
N TRP A 146 -14.55 -14.90 11.74
CA TRP A 146 -13.74 -14.00 10.93
C TRP A 146 -13.73 -14.53 9.49
N ASN A 147 -13.84 -13.63 8.52
CA ASN A 147 -13.85 -13.99 7.10
C ASN A 147 -12.96 -13.09 6.24
N THR A 148 -12.20 -12.20 6.89
CA THR A 148 -11.21 -11.31 6.29
C THR A 148 -10.05 -11.10 7.27
N PHE A 149 -8.90 -10.64 6.76
CA PHE A 149 -7.78 -10.23 7.61
C PHE A 149 -8.15 -9.16 8.63
N GLN A 150 -8.98 -8.18 8.26
CA GLN A 150 -9.40 -7.10 9.15
C GLN A 150 -10.22 -7.62 10.33
N LYS A 151 -11.21 -8.49 10.07
CA LYS A 151 -12.04 -9.09 11.13
C LYS A 151 -11.22 -10.00 12.03
N TRP A 152 -10.35 -10.82 11.44
CA TRP A 152 -9.43 -11.65 12.20
C TRP A 152 -8.52 -10.80 13.09
N TYR A 153 -8.00 -9.68 12.58
CA TYR A 153 -7.14 -8.78 13.34
C TYR A 153 -7.87 -8.09 14.50
N ALA A 154 -9.11 -7.66 14.29
CA ALA A 154 -9.94 -7.07 15.34
C ALA A 154 -10.19 -8.08 16.48
N TRP A 155 -10.56 -9.32 16.13
CA TRP A 155 -10.68 -10.41 17.08
C TRP A 155 -9.35 -10.72 17.78
N PHE A 156 -8.28 -10.89 17.01
CA PHE A 156 -6.95 -11.19 17.55
C PHE A 156 -6.43 -10.07 18.46
N SER A 157 -6.83 -8.82 18.22
CA SER A 157 -6.48 -7.71 19.09
C SER A 157 -7.24 -7.74 20.41
N SER A 158 -8.49 -8.20 20.43
CA SER A 158 -9.33 -8.26 21.64
C SER A 158 -9.01 -9.43 22.58
N ILE A 159 -8.38 -10.51 22.09
CA ILE A 159 -8.02 -11.64 22.96
C ILE A 159 -7.00 -11.24 24.03
N ARG A 160 -7.22 -11.77 25.25
CA ARG A 160 -6.38 -11.55 26.42
C ARG A 160 -5.34 -12.67 26.54
N PHE A 161 -4.13 -12.38 26.12
CA PHE A 161 -2.96 -13.25 26.30
C PHE A 161 -1.74 -12.44 26.71
N SER A 162 -0.75 -13.10 27.29
CA SER A 162 0.58 -12.52 27.45
C SER A 162 1.16 -12.15 26.07
N SER A 163 2.04 -11.14 26.01
CA SER A 163 2.68 -10.72 24.75
C SER A 163 3.37 -11.88 24.01
N LYS A 164 4.05 -12.76 24.78
CA LYS A 164 4.70 -13.96 24.24
C LYS A 164 3.68 -14.95 23.66
N SER A 165 2.64 -15.29 24.41
CA SER A 165 1.59 -16.22 23.95
C SER A 165 0.85 -15.67 22.73
N LYS A 166 0.57 -14.36 22.71
CA LYS A 166 -0.07 -13.68 21.59
C LYS A 166 0.81 -13.75 20.33
N SER A 167 2.11 -13.52 20.46
CA SER A 167 3.07 -13.64 19.35
C SER A 167 3.18 -15.07 18.79
N LEU A 168 3.13 -16.08 19.66
CA LEU A 168 3.14 -17.50 19.26
C LEU A 168 1.83 -17.89 18.55
N LEU A 169 0.69 -17.41 19.05
CA LEU A 169 -0.61 -17.63 18.42
C LEU A 169 -0.66 -16.97 17.03
N GLU A 170 -0.21 -15.72 16.90
CA GLU A 170 -0.10 -15.04 15.60
C GLU A 170 0.75 -15.84 14.62
N GLY A 171 1.91 -16.32 15.07
CA GLY A 171 2.79 -17.19 14.28
C GLY A 171 2.11 -18.50 13.87
N THR A 172 1.29 -19.08 14.75
CA THR A 172 0.53 -20.30 14.46
C THR A 172 -0.45 -20.08 13.31
N PHE A 173 -1.24 -18.99 13.35
CA PHE A 173 -2.12 -18.62 12.23
C PHE A 173 -1.35 -18.39 10.94
N PHE A 174 -0.20 -17.69 10.99
CA PHE A 174 0.62 -17.40 9.82
C PHE A 174 1.13 -18.69 9.15
N VAL A 175 1.61 -19.64 9.96
CA VAL A 175 2.08 -20.94 9.46
C VAL A 175 0.93 -21.77 8.88
N VAL A 176 -0.25 -21.74 9.51
CA VAL A 176 -1.44 -22.44 9.01
C VAL A 176 -1.86 -21.90 7.65
N TRP A 177 -2.01 -20.58 7.51
CA TRP A 177 -2.35 -19.95 6.22
C TRP A 177 -1.30 -20.23 5.15
N TRP A 178 -0.02 -20.20 5.50
CA TRP A 178 1.04 -20.58 4.58
C TRP A 178 0.90 -22.02 4.08
N ASN A 179 0.55 -22.96 4.97
CA ASN A 179 0.36 -24.36 4.55
C ASN A 179 -0.90 -24.53 3.71
N ILE A 180 -2.01 -23.85 4.02
CA ILE A 180 -3.22 -23.84 3.18
C ILE A 180 -2.88 -23.33 1.78
N TRP A 181 -2.14 -22.22 1.69
CA TRP A 181 -1.68 -21.68 0.40
C TRP A 181 -0.79 -22.66 -0.37
N ARG A 182 0.12 -23.37 0.33
CA ARG A 182 0.94 -24.41 -0.29
C ARG A 182 0.13 -25.57 -0.82
N ILE A 183 -0.92 -25.99 -0.10
CA ILE A 183 -1.85 -27.04 -0.55
C ILE A 183 -2.56 -26.57 -1.82
N ARG A 184 -3.13 -25.35 -1.81
CA ARG A 184 -3.74 -24.74 -3.00
C ARG A 184 -2.81 -24.78 -4.21
N ASN A 185 -1.55 -24.39 -4.03
CA ASN A 185 -0.58 -24.36 -5.14
C ASN A 185 -0.26 -25.76 -5.67
N ARG A 186 -0.14 -26.77 -4.81
CA ARG A 186 0.08 -28.17 -5.23
C ARG A 186 -1.08 -28.79 -5.99
N ILE A 187 -2.29 -28.24 -5.86
CA ILE A 187 -3.46 -28.70 -6.62
C ILE A 187 -3.45 -28.11 -8.03
N ILE A 188 -2.84 -26.93 -8.21
CA ILE A 188 -2.81 -26.22 -9.50
C ILE A 188 -1.55 -26.55 -10.32
N PHE A 189 -0.40 -26.72 -9.67
CA PHE A 189 0.92 -26.94 -10.28
C PHE A 189 1.52 -28.26 -9.83
#